data_AF-A0A523W918-F1
#
_entry.id   AF-A0A523W918-F1
#
_cell.length_a   1.000
_cell.length_b   1.000
_cell.length_c   1.000
_cell.angle_alpha   90.00
_cell.angle_beta   90.00
_cell.angle_gamma   90.00
#
_symmetry.space_group_name_H-M   'P 1'
#
loop_
_entity.id
_entity.type
_entity.pdbx_description
1 polymer ?
#
loop_
_entity_poly.entity_id
_entity_poly.type
_entity_poly.pdbx_seq_one_letter_code
_entity_poly.pdbx_strand_id
1 'polypeptide(L)' 'MKVFSKDDAQQAVVDFLRKERNTEEIAVASVEQKDGVWIVDGTCPIDLQGHPWTERFEVIIDRKGKIKSMNFTLL' A
#
# COMPACT_ATOMS: atom_id res chain seq x y z
N MET A 1 19.05 14.48 7.38
CA MET A 1 17.63 14.10 7.11
C MET A 1 17.65 12.83 6.28
N LYS A 2 17.06 11.74 6.77
CA LYS A 2 16.93 10.50 5.98
C LYS A 2 15.95 10.81 4.84
N VAL A 3 16.41 10.68 3.60
CA VAL A 3 15.55 10.84 2.42
C VAL A 3 14.58 9.65 2.44
N PHE A 4 13.27 9.92 2.52
CA PHE A 4 12.26 8.88 2.46
C PHE A 4 12.22 8.33 1.04
N SER A 5 12.84 7.16 0.86
CA SER A 5 13.09 6.54 -0.44
C SER A 5 11.87 5.78 -0.96
N LYS A 6 11.97 5.32 -2.21
CA LYS A 6 10.97 4.44 -2.82
C LYS A 6 10.78 3.16 -1.99
N ASP A 7 11.88 2.56 -1.54
CA ASP A 7 11.88 1.35 -0.73
C ASP A 7 11.27 1.59 0.66
N ASP A 8 11.54 2.74 1.29
CA ASP A 8 10.89 3.11 2.55
C ASP A 8 9.36 3.27 2.38
N ALA A 9 8.92 3.87 1.26
CA ALA A 9 7.50 4.02 0.94
C ALA A 9 6.81 2.67 0.73
N GLN A 10 7.43 1.79 -0.04
CA GLN A 10 6.95 0.44 -0.27
C GLN A 10 6.81 -0.32 1.04
N GLN A 11 7.87 -0.35 1.85
CA GLN A 11 7.89 -1.10 3.11
C GLN A 11 6.84 -0.55 4.09
N ALA A 12 6.69 0.78 4.18
CA ALA A 12 5.69 1.39 5.05
C ALA A 12 4.26 0.96 4.71
N VAL A 13 3.93 0.86 3.42
CA VAL A 13 2.60 0.43 2.98
C VAL A 13 2.39 -1.06 3.19
N VAL A 14 3.38 -1.88 2.86
CA VAL A 14 3.33 -3.33 3.10
C VAL A 14 3.14 -3.63 4.60
N ASP A 15 3.90 -2.98 5.47
CA ASP A 15 3.80 -3.19 6.92
C ASP A 15 2.45 -2.71 7.48
N PHE A 16 1.92 -1.62 6.95
CA PHE A 16 0.61 -1.11 7.33
C PHE A 16 -0.50 -2.08 6.91
N LEU A 17 -0.53 -2.48 5.64
CA LEU A 17 -1.54 -3.38 5.10
C LEU A 17 -1.46 -4.79 5.71
N ARG A 18 -0.26 -5.29 6.02
CA ARG A 18 -0.09 -6.57 6.74
C ARG A 18 -0.82 -6.57 8.08
N LYS A 19 -0.72 -5.46 8.82
CA LYS A 19 -1.39 -5.28 10.11
C LYS A 19 -2.89 -5.06 9.96
N GLU A 20 -3.31 -4.30 8.95
CA GLU A 20 -4.72 -3.98 8.74
C GLU A 20 -5.52 -5.18 8.23
N ARG A 21 -4.97 -5.91 7.25
CA ARG A 21 -5.66 -7.00 6.54
C ARG A 21 -5.30 -8.38 7.04
N ASN A 22 -4.39 -8.49 8.00
CA ASN A 22 -3.92 -9.76 8.56
C ASN A 22 -3.48 -10.76 7.46
N THR A 23 -2.79 -10.25 6.44
CA THR A 23 -2.30 -11.04 5.30
C THR A 23 -0.83 -10.71 5.04
N GLU A 24 -0.03 -11.72 4.73
CA GLU A 24 1.37 -11.54 4.32
C GLU A 24 1.54 -11.38 2.80
N GLU A 25 0.49 -11.73 2.04
CA GLU A 25 0.46 -11.82 0.58
C GLU A 25 0.14 -10.47 -0.05
N ILE A 26 1.06 -9.52 0.03
CA ILE A 26 0.90 -8.20 -0.58
C ILE A 26 1.76 -8.12 -1.84
N ALA A 27 1.10 -7.92 -2.98
CA ALA A 27 1.76 -7.74 -4.26
C ALA A 27 1.77 -6.25 -4.64
N VAL A 28 2.90 -5.59 -4.48
CA VAL A 28 3.10 -4.20 -4.92
C VAL A 28 3.31 -4.22 -6.44
N ALA A 29 2.49 -3.47 -7.18
CA ALA A 29 2.58 -3.37 -8.63
C ALA A 29 3.42 -2.17 -9.06
N SER A 30 3.29 -1.02 -8.39
CA SER A 30 4.10 0.16 -8.66
C SER A 30 4.30 1.06 -7.44
N VAL A 31 5.38 1.84 -7.49
CA VAL A 31 5.68 2.89 -6.52
C VAL A 31 6.18 4.10 -7.28
N GLU A 32 5.40 5.16 -7.26
CA GLU A 32 5.63 6.38 -8.02
C GLU A 32 5.77 7.59 -7.08
N GLN A 33 6.59 8.56 -7.46
CA GLN A 33 6.67 9.84 -6.75
C GLN A 33 6.00 10.92 -7.59
N LYS A 34 4.98 11.57 -7.06
CA LYS A 34 4.22 12.61 -7.74
C LYS A 34 3.93 13.76 -6.79
N ASP A 35 4.16 15.01 -7.22
CA ASP A 35 3.87 16.21 -6.41
C ASP A 35 4.46 16.19 -4.99
N GLY A 36 5.57 15.47 -4.80
CA GLY A 36 6.21 15.31 -3.50
C GLY A 36 5.52 14.34 -2.53
N VAL A 37 4.58 13.53 -3.00
CA VAL A 37 4.08 12.34 -2.30
C VAL A 37 4.56 11.08 -3.01
N TRP A 38 4.56 9.97 -2.30
CA TRP A 38 4.71 8.63 -2.84
C TRP A 38 3.33 8.01 -3.02
N ILE A 39 3.09 7.40 -4.16
CA ILE A 39 1.88 6.65 -4.49
C ILE A 39 2.34 5.20 -4.64
N VAL A 40 1.83 4.33 -3.77
CA VAL A 40 2.10 2.89 -3.80
C VAL A 40 0.82 2.21 -4.25
N ASP A 41 0.90 1.46 -5.33
CA ASP A 41 -0.22 0.66 -5.82
C ASP A 41 0.11 -0.83 -5.81
N GLY A 42 -0.93 -1.64 -5.73
CA GLY A 42 -0.77 -3.07 -5.71
C GLY A 42 -2.07 -3.79 -5.46
N THR A 43 -1.96 -5.05 -5.10
CA THR A 43 -3.08 -5.92 -4.76
C THR A 43 -2.79 -6.69 -3.48
N CYS A 44 -3.83 -6.97 -2.72
CA CYS A 44 -3.78 -7.87 -1.57
C CYS A 44 -5.02 -8.77 -1.60
N PRO A 45 -4.91 -10.03 -1.12
CA PRO A 45 -6.06 -10.88 -0.97
C PRO A 45 -6.91 -10.38 0.18
N ILE A 46 -8.21 -10.52 0.01
CA ILE A 46 -9.21 -10.30 1.06
C ILE A 46 -10.10 -11.53 1.15
N ASP A 47 -10.59 -11.84 2.34
CA ASP A 47 -11.65 -12.82 2.51
C ASP A 47 -13.00 -12.12 2.59
N LEU A 48 -13.88 -12.43 1.65
CA LEU A 48 -15.27 -12.00 1.71
C LEU A 48 -16.15 -13.24 1.86
N GLN A 49 -16.66 -13.44 3.07
CA GLN A 49 -17.58 -14.55 3.42
C GLN A 49 -16.98 -15.94 3.15
N GLY A 50 -15.68 -16.13 3.43
CA GLY A 50 -15.00 -17.41 3.19
C GLY A 50 -14.56 -17.64 1.75
N HIS A 51 -14.63 -16.62 0.90
CA HIS A 51 -14.12 -16.66 -0.46
C HIS A 51 -12.92 -15.73 -0.61
N PRO A 52 -11.78 -16.21 -1.15
CA PRO A 52 -10.63 -15.37 -1.42
C PRO A 52 -10.89 -14.50 -2.66
N TRP A 53 -10.77 -13.19 -2.49
CA TRP A 53 -10.82 -12.19 -3.56
C TRP A 53 -9.51 -11.43 -3.61
N THR A 54 -9.27 -10.75 -4.73
CA THR A 54 -8.16 -9.81 -4.88
C THR A 54 -8.70 -8.39 -4.84
N GLU A 55 -8.14 -7.57 -3.97
CA GLU A 55 -8.47 -6.15 -3.87
C GLU A 55 -7.25 -5.35 -4.33
N ARG A 56 -7.46 -4.40 -5.25
CA ARG A 56 -6.44 -3.40 -5.60
C ARG A 56 -6.40 -2.33 -4.51
N PHE A 57 -5.20 -1.96 -4.09
CA PHE A 57 -4.97 -0.83 -3.21
C PHE A 57 -4.17 0.27 -3.92
N GLU A 58 -4.43 1.50 -3.50
CA GLU A 58 -3.61 2.68 -3.79
C GLU A 58 -3.44 3.47 -2.48
N VAL A 59 -2.18 3.65 -2.07
CA VAL A 59 -1.84 4.34 -0.83
C VAL A 59 -0.93 5.52 -1.12
N ILE A 60 -1.33 6.69 -0.64
CA ILE A 60 -0.58 7.94 -0.80
C ILE A 60 0.15 8.24 0.51
N ILE A 61 1.47 8.46 0.45
CA ILE A 61 2.34 8.73 1.59
C ILE A 61 3.07 10.05 1.38
N ASP A 62 3.20 10.86 2.42
CA ASP A 62 4.06 12.05 2.34
C ASP A 62 5.56 11.73 2.51
N ARG A 63 6.42 12.74 2.31
CA ARG A 63 7.89 12.60 2.45
C ARG A 63 8.35 12.30 3.88
N LYS A 64 7.45 12.30 4.86
CA LYS A 64 7.73 11.97 6.27
C LYS A 64 7.28 10.54 6.60
N GLY A 65 6.76 9.78 5.62
CA GLY A 65 6.24 8.44 5.82
C GLY A 65 4.82 8.39 6.39
N LYS A 66 4.09 9.51 6.40
CA LYS A 66 2.71 9.55 6.89
C LYS A 66 1.75 9.22 5.76
N ILE A 67 0.88 8.24 5.99
CA ILE A 67 -0.23 7.92 5.09
C ILE A 67 -1.20 9.10 5.04
N LYS A 68 -1.50 9.56 3.83
CA LYS A 68 -2.37 10.69 3.51
C LYS A 68 -3.74 10.23 3.03
N SER A 69 -3.77 9.20 2.20
CA SER A 69 -4.98 8.65 1.61
C SER A 69 -4.79 7.17 1.30
N MET A 70 -5.90 6.44 1.30
CA MET A 70 -5.97 5.02 0.96
C MET A 70 -7.23 4.82 0.14
N ASN A 71 -7.09 4.11 -0.97
CA ASN A 71 -8.20 3.70 -1.81
C ASN A 71 -8.10 2.19 -2.06
N PHE A 72 -9.23 1.51 -1.96
CA PHE A 72 -9.35 0.07 -2.15
C PHE A 72 -10.45 -0.19 -3.16
N THR A 73 -10.19 -1.08 -4.11
CA THR A 73 -11.13 -1.41 -5.17
C THR A 73 -11.11 -2.91 -5.41
N LEU A 74 -12.26 -3.56 -5.23
CA LEU A 74 -12.44 -4.98 -5.53
C LEU A 74 -12.24 -5.23 -7.03
N LEU A 75 -11.49 -6.27 -7.38
CA LEU A 75 -11.30 -6.73 -8.75
C LEU A 75 -12.24 -7.88 -9.09
#